data_AF-Q83B45-F1
#
_entry.id   AF-Q83B45-F1
#
_cell.length_a   1.000
_cell.length_b   1.000
_cell.length_c   1.000
_cell.angle_alpha   90.00
_cell.angle_beta   90.00
_cell.angle_gamma   90.00
#
_symmetry.space_group_name_H-M   'P 1'
#
loop_
_entity.id
_entity.type
_entity.pdbx_description
1 polymer ?
#
loop_
_entity_poly.entity_id
_entity_poly.type
_entity_poly.pdbx_seq_one_letter_code
_entity_poly.pdbx_strand_id
1 'polypeptide(L)'
;MRPIIAILIALFILLQYQLWFAAGGIVSVHHLNENINHQIMENQKLKDRNTALLADIDDLKHGAEAIEEHARNDLGMIKKNEVFYQIVK
;
A
#
# COMPACT_ATOMS: atom_id res chain seq x y z
N MET A 1 -10.15 -31.52 -52.74
CA MET A 1 -10.32 -30.11 -52.34
C MET A 1 -11.25 -29.91 -51.13
N ARG A 2 -12.45 -30.49 -51.07
CA ARG A 2 -13.36 -30.39 -49.90
C ARG A 2 -12.79 -30.82 -48.53
N PRO A 3 -11.99 -31.90 -48.38
CA PRO A 3 -11.47 -32.29 -47.07
C PRO A 3 -10.39 -31.34 -46.53
N ILE A 4 -9.65 -30.65 -47.41
CA ILE A 4 -8.60 -29.69 -47.01
C ILE A 4 -9.22 -28.49 -46.29
N ILE A 5 -10.35 -28.00 -46.80
CA ILE A 5 -11.09 -26.89 -46.18
C ILE A 5 -11.61 -27.30 -44.79
N ALA A 6 -12.14 -28.52 -44.65
CA ALA A 6 -12.59 -29.04 -43.36
C ALA A 6 -11.43 -29.13 -42.33
N ILE A 7 -10.26 -29.59 -42.75
CA ILE A 7 -9.06 -29.64 -41.90
C ILE A 7 -8.62 -28.23 -41.48
N LEU A 8 -8.64 -27.27 -42.40
CA LEU A 8 -8.26 -25.89 -42.11
C LEU A 8 -9.22 -25.23 -41.12
N ILE A 9 -10.53 -25.47 -41.25
CA ILE A 9 -11.55 -25.00 -40.30
C ILE A 9 -11.34 -25.65 -38.93
N ALA A 10 -11.06 -26.95 -38.88
CA ALA A 10 -10.79 -27.64 -37.62
C ALA A 10 -9.54 -27.08 -36.92
N LEU A 11 -8.46 -26.83 -37.66
CA LEU A 11 -7.25 -26.17 -37.15
C LEU A 11 -7.53 -24.75 -36.67
N PHE A 12 -8.35 -23.98 -37.40
CA PHE A 12 -8.72 -22.62 -37.01
C PHE A 12 -9.52 -22.59 -35.71
N ILE A 13 -10.50 -23.49 -35.56
CA ILE A 13 -11.29 -23.63 -34.32
C ILE A 13 -10.38 -24.08 -33.17
N LEU A 14 -9.45 -25.00 -33.42
CA LEU A 14 -8.50 -25.46 -32.40
C LEU A 14 -7.54 -24.34 -31.98
N LEU A 15 -7.05 -23.52 -32.91
CA LEU A 15 -6.22 -22.35 -32.61
C LEU A 15 -7.00 -21.30 -31.83
N GLN A 16 -8.26 -21.02 -32.20
CA GLN A 16 -9.12 -20.11 -31.45
C GLN A 16 -9.39 -20.64 -30.04
N TYR A 17 -9.68 -21.92 -29.88
CA TYR A 17 -9.88 -22.54 -28.57
C TYR A 17 -8.60 -22.50 -27.73
N GLN A 18 -7.45 -22.81 -28.34
CA GLN A 18 -6.15 -22.72 -27.68
C GLN A 18 -5.82 -21.28 -27.30
N LEU A 19 -6.15 -20.29 -28.12
CA LEU A 19 -5.93 -18.88 -27.77
C LEU A 19 -6.79 -18.43 -26.58
N TRP A 20 -7.97 -19.02 -26.39
CA TRP A 20 -8.85 -18.74 -25.25
C TRP A 20 -8.50 -19.56 -24.00
N PHE A 21 -8.00 -20.80 -24.12
CA PHE A 21 -7.75 -21.71 -23.00
C PHE A 21 -6.28 -21.98 -22.66
N ALA A 22 -5.33 -21.81 -23.59
CA ALA A 22 -3.94 -22.19 -23.35
C ALA A 22 -3.25 -21.13 -22.51
N ALA A 23 -3.07 -21.48 -21.23
CA ALA A 23 -2.02 -21.08 -20.26
C ALA A 23 -1.67 -19.59 -20.07
N GLY A 24 -2.24 -18.69 -20.86
CA GLY A 24 -1.94 -17.25 -20.90
C GLY A 24 -2.97 -16.41 -21.66
N GLY A 25 -3.96 -17.02 -22.33
CA GLY A 25 -5.04 -16.32 -22.99
C GLY A 25 -6.17 -15.93 -22.04
N ILE A 26 -6.32 -14.63 -21.77
CA ILE A 26 -7.44 -13.93 -21.08
C ILE A 26 -7.82 -14.43 -19.68
N VAL A 27 -8.09 -15.71 -19.46
CA VAL A 27 -8.51 -16.29 -18.16
C VAL A 27 -7.41 -16.16 -17.11
N SER A 28 -6.16 -16.50 -17.46
CA SER A 28 -5.02 -16.33 -16.55
C SER A 28 -4.76 -14.87 -16.21
N VAL A 29 -4.96 -13.96 -17.18
CA VAL A 29 -4.87 -12.51 -16.95
C VAL A 29 -6.00 -12.03 -16.05
N HIS A 30 -7.20 -12.58 -16.17
CA HIS A 30 -8.31 -12.24 -15.29
C HIS A 30 -8.02 -12.63 -13.85
N HIS A 31 -7.62 -13.89 -13.62
CA HIS A 31 -7.33 -14.37 -12.27
C HIS A 31 -6.12 -13.64 -11.64
N LEU A 32 -5.09 -13.32 -12.44
CA LEU A 32 -3.95 -12.55 -11.96
C LEU A 32 -4.34 -11.08 -11.68
N ASN A 33 -5.15 -10.46 -12.55
CA ASN A 33 -5.65 -9.10 -12.33
C ASN A 33 -6.57 -9.03 -11.11
N GLU A 34 -7.42 -10.02 -10.86
CA GLU A 34 -8.25 -10.09 -9.65
C GLU A 34 -7.39 -10.16 -8.39
N ASN A 35 -6.37 -11.02 -8.38
CA ASN A 35 -5.43 -11.12 -7.26
C ASN A 35 -4.63 -9.82 -7.06
N ILE A 36 -4.25 -9.14 -8.14
CA ILE A 36 -3.57 -7.84 -8.09
C ILE A 36 -4.51 -6.78 -7.54
N ASN A 37 -5.75 -6.70 -8.02
CA ASN A 37 -6.74 -5.72 -7.57
C ASN A 37 -7.07 -5.89 -6.09
N HIS A 38 -7.26 -7.13 -5.62
CA HIS A 38 -7.49 -7.42 -4.22
C HIS A 38 -6.30 -6.99 -3.35
N GLN A 39 -5.07 -7.27 -3.79
CA GLN A 39 -3.87 -6.84 -3.09
C GLN A 39 -3.69 -5.31 -3.09
N ILE A 40 -4.01 -4.63 -4.20
CA ILE A 40 -3.96 -3.16 -4.28
C ILE A 40 -4.95 -2.54 -3.30
N MET A 41 -6.18 -3.07 -3.21
CA MET A 41 -7.18 -2.58 -2.25
C MET A 41 -6.73 -2.74 -0.80
N GLU A 42 -6.21 -3.92 -0.44
CA GLU A 42 -5.69 -4.17 0.91
C GLU A 42 -4.47 -3.30 1.23
N ASN A 43 -3.56 -3.13 0.26
CA ASN A 43 -2.39 -2.27 0.42
C ASN A 43 -2.81 -0.80 0.61
N GLN A 44 -3.77 -0.31 -0.17
CA GLN A 44 -4.29 1.04 -0.04
C GLN A 44 -4.91 1.28 1.33
N LYS A 45 -5.73 0.35 1.83
CA LYS A 45 -6.32 0.42 3.17
C LYS A 45 -5.25 0.45 4.27
N LEU A 46 -4.20 -0.36 4.14
CA LEU A 46 -3.07 -0.35 5.08
C LEU A 46 -2.29 0.96 5.02
N LYS A 47 -2.07 1.51 3.82
CA LYS A 47 -1.39 2.79 3.61
C LYS A 47 -2.16 3.95 4.24
N ASP A 48 -3.48 3.99 4.08
CA ASP A 48 -4.34 5.03 4.65
C ASP A 48 -4.30 4.97 6.19
N ARG A 49 -4.40 3.75 6.75
CA ARG A 49 -4.26 3.54 8.19
C ARG A 49 -2.89 3.94 8.72
N ASN A 50 -1.83 3.61 7.99
CA ASN A 50 -0.47 3.98 8.37
C ASN A 50 -0.29 5.50 8.36
N THR A 51 -0.85 6.18 7.35
CA THR A 51 -0.80 7.64 7.25
C THR A 51 -1.53 8.31 8.42
N ALA A 52 -2.71 7.80 8.79
CA ALA A 52 -3.45 8.31 9.95
C ALA A 52 -2.67 8.10 11.26
N LEU A 53 -2.10 6.91 11.48
CA LEU A 53 -1.29 6.63 12.67
C LEU A 53 -0.02 7.48 12.73
N LEU A 54 0.62 7.77 11.60
CA LEU A 54 1.76 8.68 11.56
C LEU A 54 1.35 10.11 11.94
N ALA A 55 0.20 10.58 11.46
CA ALA A 55 -0.34 11.88 11.84
C ALA A 55 -0.69 11.94 13.34
N ASP A 56 -1.31 10.88 13.89
CA ASP A 56 -1.59 10.79 15.33
C ASP A 56 -0.31 10.81 16.17
N ILE A 57 0.73 10.07 15.74
CA ILE A 57 2.04 10.07 16.41
C ILE A 57 2.68 11.46 16.35
N ASP A 58 2.57 12.14 15.21
CA ASP A 58 3.12 13.46 15.00
C ASP A 58 2.43 14.50 15.89
N ASP A 59 1.09 14.49 15.94
CA ASP A 59 0.29 15.36 16.82
C ASP A 59 0.60 15.09 18.29
N LEU A 60 0.72 13.82 18.70
CA LEU A 60 1.09 13.46 20.06
C LEU A 60 2.50 13.92 20.44
N LYS A 61 3.47 13.82 19.52
CA LYS A 61 4.86 14.27 19.76
C LYS A 61 4.94 15.78 19.83
N HIS A 62 4.43 16.48 18.81
CA HIS A 62 4.46 17.94 18.78
C HIS A 62 3.60 18.55 19.88
N GLY A 63 2.46 17.95 20.22
CA GLY A 63 1.63 18.37 21.35
C GLY A 63 2.36 18.19 22.69
N ALA A 64 3.02 17.06 22.90
CA ALA A 64 3.81 16.83 24.12
C ALA A 64 5.03 17.75 24.20
N GLU A 65 5.73 17.96 23.07
CA GLU A 65 6.87 18.87 22.98
C GLU A 65 6.44 20.32 23.22
N ALA A 66 5.31 20.76 22.66
CA ALA A 66 4.77 22.10 22.90
C ALA A 66 4.37 22.32 24.38
N ILE A 67 3.77 21.30 25.01
CA ILE A 67 3.46 21.35 26.45
C ILE A 67 4.74 21.37 27.28
N GLU A 68 5.73 20.56 26.94
CA GLU A 68 7.03 20.50 27.63
C GLU A 68 7.82 21.81 27.46
N GLU A 69 7.79 22.41 26.27
CA GLU A 69 8.40 23.70 25.99
C GLU A 69 7.77 24.81 26.86
N HIS A 70 6.44 24.88 26.92
CA HIS A 70 5.75 25.84 27.79
C HIS A 70 6.06 25.59 29.28
N ALA A 71 6.05 24.32 29.73
CA ALA A 71 6.38 23.98 31.10
C ALA A 71 7.85 24.32 31.47
N ARG A 72 8.79 24.17 30.54
CA ARG A 72 10.21 24.48 30.76
C ARG A 72 10.54 25.97 30.63
N ASN A 73 10.06 26.62 29.58
CA ASN A 73 10.41 28.02 29.28
C ASN A 73 9.64 29.00 30.16
N ASP A 74 8.34 28.78 30.40
CA ASP A 74 7.51 29.75 31.11
C ASP A 74 7.42 29.45 32.60
N LEU A 75 7.39 28.17 32.99
CA LEU A 75 7.24 27.75 34.39
C LEU A 75 8.55 27.27 35.02
N GLY A 76 9.63 27.11 34.25
CA GLY A 76 10.91 26.63 34.75
C GLY A 76 10.85 25.21 35.34
N MET A 77 9.87 24.38 34.92
CA MET A 77 9.70 23.03 35.44
C MET A 77 10.83 22.12 34.96
N ILE A 78 11.34 21.31 35.89
CA ILE A 78 12.43 20.37 35.66
C ILE A 78 11.92 18.95 35.96
N LYS A 79 12.15 18.01 35.05
CA LYS A 79 11.78 16.60 35.20
C LYS A 79 12.57 15.95 36.35
N LYS A 80 11.98 14.93 36.96
CA LYS A 80 12.68 14.11 37.95
C LYS A 80 13.94 13.47 37.35
N ASN A 81 15.09 13.65 38.02
CA ASN A 81 16.41 13.13 37.62
C ASN A 81 17.06 13.80 36.39
N GLU A 82 16.67 15.02 36.00
CA GLU A 82 17.40 15.78 34.98
C GLU A 82 18.30 16.86 35.61
N VAL A 83 19.39 17.22 34.93
CA VAL A 83 20.31 18.30 35.33
C VAL A 83 20.07 19.48 34.38
N PHE A 84 19.56 20.58 34.91
CA PHE A 84 19.26 21.79 34.15
C PHE A 84 20.47 22.73 34.10
N TYR A 85 20.86 23.15 32.90
CA TYR A 85 21.94 24.12 32.68
C TYR A 85 21.36 25.45 32.20
N GLN A 86 21.48 26.49 33.03
CA GLN A 86 21.12 27.85 32.62
C GLN A 86 22.37 28.59 32.16
N ILE A 87 22.42 28.95 30.87
CA ILE A 87 23.48 29.80 30.32
C ILE A 87 23.08 31.24 30.57
N VAL A 88 23.58 31.83 31.66
CA VAL A 88 23.44 33.27 31.91
C VAL A 88 24.51 33.96 31.07
N LYS A 89 24.08 34.81 30.13
CA LYS A 89 24.99 35.60 29.29
C LYS A 89 25.61 36.75 30.09
#